data_AF-A0A1Y1SAK4-F1
#
_entry.id   AF-A0A1Y1SAK4-F1
#
_cell.length_a   1.000
_cell.length_b   1.000
_cell.length_c   1.000
_cell.angle_alpha   90.00
_cell.angle_beta   90.00
_cell.angle_gamma   90.00
#
_symmetry.space_group_name_H-M   'P 1'
#
loop_
_entity.id
_entity.type
_entity.pdbx_description
1 polymer ?
#
loop_
_entity_poly.entity_id
_entity_poly.type
_entity_poly.pdbx_seq_one_letter_code
_entity_poly.pdbx_strand_id
1 'polypeptide(L)'
;MHGHGNLKLPSGVHADLAEAMRAQHEHDFVSARRLLKRHLDAHPGDPQALLVLSAVEAATGHWSRARASCAPLSTQMPDWIVAACLGQVASGEDEIRATLSILENIPEDHTDASALWARDIKSELKHRLAHRQWRPHAPHQSQAEDVQKNNAQQISPR
;
A
#
# COMPACT_ATOMS: atom_id res chain seq x y z
N MET A 1 14.19 -46.48 7.83
CA MET A 1 15.44 -45.73 8.09
C MET A 1 15.08 -44.27 8.23
N HIS A 2 15.00 -43.77 9.47
CA HIS A 2 14.57 -42.41 9.77
C HIS A 2 15.81 -41.52 9.94
N GLY A 3 16.04 -40.61 9.00
CA GLY A 3 17.00 -39.52 9.15
C GLY A 3 16.27 -38.26 9.59
N HIS A 4 16.07 -38.08 10.90
CA HIS A 4 15.71 -36.77 11.44
C HIS A 4 16.97 -35.90 11.43
N GLY A 5 17.20 -35.23 10.30
CA GLY A 5 18.20 -34.17 10.20
C GLY A 5 17.77 -33.00 11.09
N ASN A 6 18.30 -32.97 12.30
CA ASN A 6 18.18 -31.85 13.22
C ASN A 6 18.97 -30.67 12.64
N LEU A 7 18.38 -29.93 11.70
CA LEU A 7 18.96 -28.71 11.17
C LEU A 7 18.83 -27.63 12.25
N LYS A 8 19.79 -27.61 13.16
CA LYS A 8 19.99 -26.52 14.10
C LYS A 8 20.40 -25.30 13.28
N LEU A 9 19.41 -24.54 12.82
CA LEU A 9 19.64 -23.28 12.11
C LEU A 9 20.57 -22.42 12.98
N PRO A 10 21.64 -21.84 12.41
CA PRO A 10 22.52 -20.96 13.18
C PRO A 10 21.69 -19.82 13.75
N SER A 11 21.93 -19.47 15.01
CA SER A 11 21.24 -18.41 15.76
C SER A 11 21.16 -17.05 15.04
N GLY A 12 21.98 -16.84 14.00
CA GLY A 12 21.94 -15.67 13.14
C GLY A 12 20.69 -15.52 12.27
N VAL A 13 19.96 -16.60 11.94
CA VAL A 13 18.81 -16.48 11.00
C VAL A 13 17.60 -15.78 11.63
N HIS A 14 17.33 -16.00 12.93
CA HIS A 14 16.33 -15.21 13.66
C HIS A 14 16.80 -13.77 13.93
N ALA A 15 18.11 -13.56 14.08
CA ALA A 15 18.68 -12.22 14.21
C ALA A 15 18.52 -11.40 12.92
N ASP A 16 18.53 -12.06 11.74
CA ASP A 16 18.42 -11.38 10.45
C ASP A 16 17.10 -10.64 10.25
N LEU A 17 15.96 -11.15 10.74
CA LEU A 17 14.67 -10.46 10.60
C LEU A 17 14.60 -9.22 11.49
N ALA A 18 14.97 -9.33 12.75
CA ALA A 18 15.00 -8.19 13.68
C ALA A 18 15.97 -7.11 13.18
N GLU A 19 17.15 -7.51 12.72
CA GLU A 19 18.14 -6.61 12.14
C GLU A 19 17.65 -5.97 10.84
N ALA A 20 16.92 -6.72 9.99
CA ALA A 20 16.32 -6.17 8.79
C ALA A 20 15.28 -5.09 9.09
N MET A 21 14.44 -5.31 10.12
CA MET A 21 13.45 -4.34 10.56
C MET A 21 14.11 -3.08 11.13
N ARG A 22 15.21 -3.25 11.88
CA ARG A 22 16.03 -2.12 12.35
C ARG A 22 16.63 -1.34 11.17
N ALA A 23 17.24 -2.02 10.21
CA ALA A 23 17.79 -1.40 9.00
C ALA A 23 16.72 -0.69 8.17
N GLN A 24 15.51 -1.25 8.06
CA GLN A 24 14.37 -0.58 7.42
C GLN A 24 14.01 0.72 8.14
N HIS A 25 13.90 0.67 9.47
CA HIS A 25 13.58 1.85 10.28
C HIS A 25 14.65 2.95 10.17
N GLU A 26 15.92 2.55 10.00
CA GLU A 26 17.06 3.45 9.75
C GLU A 26 17.17 3.90 8.28
N HIS A 27 16.22 3.50 7.42
CA HIS A 27 16.22 3.75 5.98
C HIS A 27 17.43 3.14 5.23
N ASP A 28 18.16 2.21 5.86
CA ASP A 28 19.15 1.36 5.20
C ASP A 28 18.44 0.20 4.46
N PHE A 29 17.74 0.58 3.38
CA PHE A 29 16.99 -0.36 2.55
C PHE A 29 17.89 -1.39 1.84
N VAL A 30 19.18 -1.09 1.66
CA VAL A 30 20.15 -2.02 1.07
C VAL A 30 20.42 -3.17 2.04
N SER A 31 20.76 -2.86 3.29
CA SER A 31 20.97 -3.89 4.32
C SER A 31 19.68 -4.62 4.64
N ALA A 32 18.57 -3.90 4.81
CA ALA A 32 17.26 -4.52 5.09
C ALA A 32 16.90 -5.58 4.04
N ARG A 33 16.99 -5.23 2.74
CA ARG A 33 16.70 -6.17 1.66
C ARG A 33 17.63 -7.38 1.66
N ARG A 34 18.93 -7.18 1.89
CA ARG A 34 19.91 -8.28 1.92
C ARG A 34 19.61 -9.26 3.07
N LEU A 35 19.29 -8.73 4.25
CA LEU A 35 18.95 -9.51 5.43
C LEU A 35 17.64 -10.28 5.25
N LEU A 36 16.60 -9.63 4.71
CA LEU A 36 15.31 -10.26 4.42
C LEU A 36 15.45 -11.41 3.41
N LYS A 37 16.23 -11.21 2.34
CA LYS A 37 16.48 -12.28 1.36
C LYS A 37 17.15 -13.49 2.01
N ARG A 38 18.21 -13.26 2.79
CA ARG A 38 18.89 -14.34 3.54
C ARG A 38 17.94 -15.06 4.50
N HIS A 39 17.06 -14.31 5.17
CA HIS A 39 16.08 -14.90 6.07
C HIS A 39 15.05 -15.75 5.30
N LEU A 40 14.52 -15.24 4.19
CA LEU A 40 13.55 -15.93 3.34
C LEU A 40 14.12 -17.13 2.58
N ASP A 41 15.44 -17.16 2.32
CA ASP A 41 16.12 -18.35 1.79
C ASP A 41 16.07 -19.52 2.79
N ALA A 42 16.11 -19.23 4.08
CA ALA A 42 16.03 -20.22 5.16
C ALA A 42 14.59 -20.50 5.62
N HIS A 43 13.71 -19.50 5.54
CA HIS A 43 12.30 -19.59 5.91
C HIS A 43 11.41 -19.11 4.75
N PRO A 44 11.28 -19.93 3.69
CA PRO A 44 10.44 -19.56 2.56
C PRO A 44 9.01 -19.38 3.02
N GLY A 45 8.48 -18.17 2.90
CA GLY A 45 7.10 -17.87 3.26
C GLY A 45 6.88 -17.26 4.64
N ASP A 46 7.93 -16.91 5.40
CA ASP A 46 7.75 -16.16 6.66
C ASP A 46 6.90 -14.89 6.41
N PRO A 47 5.68 -14.78 6.99
CA PRO A 47 4.77 -13.70 6.66
C PRO A 47 5.30 -12.31 7.02
N GLN A 48 6.01 -12.20 8.14
CA GLN A 48 6.55 -10.93 8.60
C GLN A 48 7.69 -10.47 7.68
N ALA A 49 8.60 -11.37 7.31
CA ALA A 49 9.68 -11.05 6.37
C ALA A 49 9.15 -10.65 4.99
N LEU A 50 8.09 -11.30 4.51
CA LEU A 50 7.44 -10.94 3.23
C LEU A 50 6.78 -9.55 3.27
N LEU A 51 6.06 -9.22 4.36
CA LEU A 51 5.46 -7.91 4.56
C LEU A 51 6.52 -6.80 4.61
N VAL A 52 7.60 -7.02 5.37
CA VAL A 52 8.71 -6.05 5.47
C VAL A 52 9.43 -5.91 4.12
N LEU A 53 9.66 -7.01 3.39
CA LEU A 53 10.28 -6.95 2.07
C LEU A 53 9.41 -6.19 1.07
N SER A 54 8.09 -6.37 1.10
CA SER A 54 7.16 -5.58 0.28
C SER A 54 7.34 -4.08 0.53
N ALA A 55 7.32 -3.67 1.80
CA ALA A 55 7.50 -2.26 2.18
C ALA A 55 8.87 -1.69 1.77
N VAL A 56 9.96 -2.45 1.93
CA VAL A 56 11.31 -2.05 1.51
C VAL A 56 11.40 -1.88 -0.02
N GLU A 57 10.83 -2.82 -0.78
CA GLU A 57 10.82 -2.73 -2.24
C GLU A 57 9.95 -1.56 -2.72
N ALA A 58 8.82 -1.28 -2.06
CA ALA A 58 7.97 -0.13 -2.35
C ALA A 58 8.67 1.21 -2.06
N ALA A 59 9.31 1.34 -0.89
CA ALA A 59 10.05 2.54 -0.50
C ALA A 59 11.22 2.87 -1.45
N THR A 60 11.72 1.88 -2.17
CA THR A 60 12.81 2.03 -3.15
C THR A 60 12.34 2.05 -4.60
N GLY A 61 11.02 2.17 -4.84
CA GLY A 61 10.42 2.31 -6.17
C GLY A 61 10.27 1.01 -6.96
N HIS A 62 10.52 -0.15 -6.35
CA HIS A 62 10.45 -1.46 -6.99
C HIS A 62 9.05 -2.08 -6.85
N TRP A 63 8.03 -1.38 -7.36
CA TRP A 63 6.61 -1.72 -7.17
C TRP A 63 6.22 -3.14 -7.59
N SER A 64 6.83 -3.66 -8.67
CA SER A 64 6.58 -5.04 -9.13
C SER A 64 7.12 -6.08 -8.14
N ARG A 65 8.30 -5.84 -7.56
CA ARG A 65 8.88 -6.72 -6.54
C ARG A 65 8.10 -6.65 -5.24
N ALA A 66 7.67 -5.46 -4.84
CA ALA A 66 6.84 -5.28 -3.66
C ALA A 66 5.54 -6.10 -3.75
N ARG A 67 4.84 -5.99 -4.89
CA ARG A 67 3.63 -6.79 -5.16
C ARG A 67 3.90 -8.29 -5.16
N ALA A 68 5.03 -8.72 -5.74
CA ALA A 68 5.42 -10.13 -5.74
C ALA A 68 5.64 -10.68 -4.31
N SER A 69 6.17 -9.86 -3.38
CA SER A 69 6.34 -10.26 -1.98
C SER A 69 5.02 -10.50 -1.25
N CYS A 70 3.90 -9.89 -1.69
CA CYS A 70 2.59 -10.11 -1.08
C CYS A 70 1.95 -11.45 -1.49
N ALA A 71 2.24 -11.96 -2.70
CA ALA A 71 1.54 -13.11 -3.27
C ALA A 71 1.61 -14.39 -2.41
N PRO A 72 2.76 -14.77 -1.82
CA PRO A 72 2.86 -15.99 -1.02
C PRO A 72 2.02 -15.95 0.28
N LEU A 73 1.66 -14.76 0.76
CA LEU A 73 0.87 -14.59 1.99
C LEU A 73 -0.53 -15.22 1.88
N SER A 74 -1.08 -15.34 0.67
CA SER A 74 -2.41 -15.92 0.41
C SER A 74 -2.58 -17.36 0.89
N THR A 75 -1.49 -18.08 1.12
CA THR A 75 -1.51 -19.47 1.58
C THR A 75 -1.53 -19.60 3.11
N GLN A 76 -1.27 -18.52 3.85
CA GLN A 76 -1.00 -18.55 5.30
C GLN A 76 -1.76 -17.49 6.09
N MET A 77 -2.15 -16.39 5.45
CA MET A 77 -2.75 -15.24 6.12
C MET A 77 -4.20 -15.02 5.64
N PRO A 78 -5.07 -14.44 6.47
CA PRO A 78 -6.38 -13.98 6.04
C PRO A 78 -6.31 -13.04 4.83
N ASP A 79 -7.30 -13.13 3.95
CA ASP A 79 -7.37 -12.34 2.71
C ASP A 79 -7.23 -10.83 2.95
N TRP A 80 -7.73 -10.31 4.06
CA TRP A 80 -7.63 -8.90 4.40
C TRP A 80 -6.19 -8.45 4.72
N ILE A 81 -5.31 -9.34 5.19
CA ILE A 81 -3.87 -9.04 5.35
C ILE A 81 -3.20 -8.98 3.98
N VAL A 82 -3.53 -9.91 3.09
CA VAL A 82 -3.01 -9.92 1.72
C VAL A 82 -3.45 -8.67 0.97
N ALA A 83 -4.73 -8.30 1.11
CA ALA A 83 -5.30 -7.08 0.55
C ALA A 83 -4.62 -5.83 1.11
N ALA A 84 -4.33 -5.77 2.42
CA ALA A 84 -3.60 -4.64 3.01
C ALA A 84 -2.17 -4.53 2.45
N CYS A 85 -1.46 -5.64 2.27
CA CYS A 85 -0.15 -5.67 1.61
C CYS A 85 -0.22 -5.13 0.17
N LEU A 86 -1.19 -5.62 -0.62
CA LEU A 86 -1.41 -5.16 -1.99
C LEU A 86 -1.85 -3.69 -2.05
N GLY A 87 -2.62 -3.22 -1.07
CA GLY A 87 -3.10 -1.84 -0.96
C GLY A 87 -1.98 -0.82 -0.84
N GLN A 88 -0.88 -1.17 -0.17
CA GLN A 88 0.32 -0.31 -0.11
C GLN A 88 0.93 -0.01 -1.48
N VAL A 89 0.78 -0.93 -2.44
CA VAL A 89 1.42 -0.88 -3.75
C VAL A 89 0.42 -0.82 -4.92
N ALA A 90 -0.87 -0.78 -4.60
CA ALA A 90 -1.94 -0.50 -5.55
C ALA A 90 -1.73 0.89 -6.13
N SER A 91 -1.95 1.08 -7.42
CA SER A 91 -1.72 2.36 -8.10
C SER A 91 -2.87 2.74 -9.02
N GLY A 92 -3.46 1.77 -9.71
CA GLY A 92 -4.61 1.95 -10.58
C GLY A 92 -5.93 2.04 -9.81
N GLU A 93 -6.92 2.71 -10.39
CA GLU A 93 -8.26 2.81 -9.79
C GLU A 93 -8.89 1.43 -9.57
N ASP A 94 -8.82 0.54 -10.56
CA ASP A 94 -9.38 -0.82 -10.47
C ASP A 94 -8.69 -1.65 -9.38
N GLU A 95 -7.36 -1.54 -9.25
CA GLU A 95 -6.61 -2.21 -8.18
C GLU A 95 -7.01 -1.71 -6.80
N ILE A 96 -7.20 -0.39 -6.66
CA ILE A 96 -7.63 0.24 -5.41
C ILE A 96 -9.04 -0.24 -5.05
N ARG A 97 -9.97 -0.27 -6.02
CA ARG A 97 -11.35 -0.74 -5.81
C ARG A 97 -11.40 -2.21 -5.42
N ALA A 98 -10.69 -3.07 -6.14
CA ALA A 98 -10.61 -4.50 -5.83
C ALA A 98 -10.01 -4.77 -4.43
N THR A 99 -9.03 -3.96 -4.03
CA THR A 99 -8.43 -4.06 -2.69
C THR A 99 -9.43 -3.61 -1.62
N LEU A 100 -10.12 -2.49 -1.84
CA LEU A 100 -11.11 -1.96 -0.91
C LEU A 100 -12.27 -2.92 -0.66
N SER A 101 -12.78 -3.62 -1.68
CA SER A 101 -13.87 -4.59 -1.49
C SER A 101 -13.50 -5.73 -0.53
N ILE A 102 -12.22 -6.09 -0.43
CA ILE A 102 -11.74 -7.08 0.54
C ILE A 102 -11.62 -6.44 1.93
N LEU A 103 -10.99 -5.26 2.02
CA LEU A 103 -10.78 -4.54 3.29
C LEU A 103 -12.08 -4.01 3.92
N GLU A 104 -13.18 -3.98 3.17
CA GLU A 104 -14.52 -3.71 3.70
C GLU A 104 -14.97 -4.76 4.72
N ASN A 105 -14.50 -6.00 4.58
CA ASN A 105 -14.91 -7.14 5.39
C ASN A 105 -13.94 -7.47 6.54
N ILE A 106 -13.08 -6.52 6.95
CA ILE A 106 -12.27 -6.69 8.16
C ILE A 106 -13.23 -6.78 9.36
N PRO A 107 -13.19 -7.87 10.17
CA PRO A 107 -14.08 -8.01 11.33
C PRO A 107 -13.94 -6.83 12.30
N GLU A 108 -15.05 -6.30 12.81
CA GLU A 108 -15.04 -5.11 13.68
C GLU A 108 -14.43 -5.39 15.07
N ASP A 109 -14.56 -6.62 15.55
CA ASP A 109 -14.05 -7.12 16.83
C ASP A 109 -12.53 -7.40 16.82
N HIS A 110 -11.92 -7.50 15.63
CA HIS A 110 -10.47 -7.61 15.50
C HIS A 110 -9.79 -6.28 15.82
N THR A 111 -9.08 -6.23 16.94
CA THR A 111 -8.39 -5.03 17.45
C THR A 111 -6.87 -5.21 17.56
N ASP A 112 -6.34 -6.31 17.05
CA ASP A 112 -4.90 -6.52 16.97
C ASP A 112 -4.21 -5.51 16.03
N ALA A 113 -2.89 -5.41 16.16
CA ALA A 113 -2.09 -4.46 15.38
C ALA A 113 -2.23 -4.64 13.87
N SER A 114 -2.43 -5.87 13.38
CA SER A 114 -2.59 -6.15 11.95
C SER A 114 -3.93 -5.63 11.45
N ALA A 115 -5.00 -5.81 12.23
CA ALA A 115 -6.33 -5.30 11.90
C ALA A 115 -6.37 -3.76 11.92
N LEU A 116 -5.67 -3.11 12.86
CA LEU A 116 -5.53 -1.66 12.87
C LEU A 116 -4.76 -1.15 11.65
N TRP A 117 -3.60 -1.74 11.34
CA TRP A 117 -2.82 -1.41 10.14
C TRP A 117 -3.63 -1.59 8.85
N ALA A 118 -4.38 -2.68 8.70
CA ALA A 118 -5.21 -2.92 7.52
C ALA A 118 -6.32 -1.86 7.37
N ARG A 119 -6.86 -1.34 8.48
CA ARG A 119 -7.83 -0.23 8.46
C ARG A 119 -7.19 1.11 8.10
N ASP A 120 -5.93 1.34 8.46
CA ASP A 120 -5.19 2.51 8.00
C ASP A 120 -4.98 2.46 6.48
N ILE A 121 -4.58 1.30 5.94
CA ILE A 121 -4.48 1.10 4.49
C ILE A 121 -5.83 1.34 3.80
N LYS A 122 -6.93 0.78 4.34
CA LYS A 122 -8.29 1.03 3.83
C LYS A 122 -8.62 2.52 3.77
N SER A 123 -8.28 3.26 4.82
CA SER A 123 -8.56 4.71 4.93
C SER A 123 -7.76 5.50 3.90
N GLU A 124 -6.47 5.20 3.74
CA GLU A 124 -5.62 5.80 2.72
C GLU A 124 -6.12 5.52 1.30
N LEU A 125 -6.52 4.27 1.01
CA LEU A 125 -7.07 3.90 -0.29
C LEU A 125 -8.37 4.64 -0.61
N LYS A 126 -9.28 4.80 0.36
CA LYS A 126 -10.49 5.61 0.20
C LYS A 126 -10.15 7.06 -0.11
N HIS A 127 -9.18 7.63 0.59
CA HIS A 127 -8.72 9.00 0.37
C HIS A 127 -8.16 9.20 -1.05
N ARG A 128 -7.27 8.29 -1.49
CA ARG A 128 -6.69 8.30 -2.84
C ARG A 128 -7.73 8.18 -3.94
N LEU A 129 -8.74 7.32 -3.74
CA LEU A 129 -9.82 7.13 -4.71
C LEU A 129 -10.69 8.39 -4.83
N ALA A 130 -11.05 9.01 -3.71
CA ALA A 130 -11.80 10.26 -3.71
C ALA A 130 -11.04 11.40 -4.40
N HIS A 131 -9.73 11.51 -4.18
CA HIS A 131 -8.88 12.54 -4.80
C HIS A 131 -8.74 12.38 -6.31
N ARG A 132 -8.79 11.14 -6.84
CA ARG A 132 -8.81 10.91 -8.29
C ARG A 132 -10.13 11.27 -8.93
N GLN A 133 -11.23 11.06 -8.20
CA GLN A 133 -12.57 11.36 -8.68
C GLN A 133 -12.91 12.85 -8.56
N TRP A 134 -12.19 13.58 -7.70
CA TRP A 134 -12.33 15.02 -7.56
C TRP A 134 -12.09 15.72 -8.89
N ARG A 135 -13.16 16.30 -9.44
CA ARG A 135 -13.10 17.30 -10.50
C ARG A 135 -13.32 18.65 -9.84
N PRO A 136 -12.36 19.59 -9.88
CA PRO A 136 -12.66 20.94 -9.41
C PRO A 136 -13.83 21.48 -10.21
N HIS A 137 -14.82 22.08 -9.53
CA HIS A 137 -15.85 22.86 -10.20
C HIS A 137 -15.12 23.89 -11.08
N ALA A 138 -15.33 23.83 -12.39
CA ALA A 138 -14.86 24.89 -13.27
C ALA A 138 -15.46 26.20 -12.73
N PRO A 139 -14.66 27.26 -12.49
CA PRO A 139 -15.24 28.53 -12.11
C PRO A 139 -16.23 28.93 -13.19
N HIS A 140 -17.49 29.18 -12.82
CA HIS A 140 -18.50 29.69 -13.71
C HIS A 140 -17.97 30.97 -14.37
N GLN A 141 -17.52 30.88 -15.62
CA GLN A 141 -17.35 32.05 -16.49
C GLN A 141 -18.75 32.53 -16.88
N SER A 142 -19.48 33.18 -15.96
CA SER A 142 -20.82 33.72 -16.26
C SER A 142 -21.03 35.13 -15.74
N GLN A 143 -19.99 35.98 -15.80
CA GLN A 143 -20.14 37.42 -15.53
C GLN A 143 -19.39 38.34 -16.51
N ALA A 144 -18.83 37.82 -17.61
CA ALA A 144 -18.16 38.65 -18.61
C ALA A 144 -19.04 39.03 -19.81
N GLU A 145 -20.13 38.32 -20.08
CA GLU A 145 -20.95 38.56 -21.29
C GLU A 145 -22.15 39.48 -21.09
N ASP A 146 -22.60 39.72 -19.85
CA ASP A 146 -23.75 40.59 -19.57
C ASP A 146 -23.41 42.09 -19.48
N VAL A 147 -22.14 42.43 -19.22
CA VAL A 147 -21.72 43.85 -19.19
C VAL A 147 -21.63 44.45 -20.60
N GLN A 148 -21.32 43.63 -21.61
CA GLN A 148 -21.19 44.11 -22.99
C GLN A 148 -22.55 44.41 -23.65
N LYS A 149 -23.63 43.70 -23.26
CA LYS A 149 -24.97 43.90 -23.84
C LYS A 149 -25.70 45.13 -23.29
N ASN A 150 -25.48 45.49 -22.03
CA ASN A 150 -26.11 46.68 -21.44
C ASN A 150 -25.48 48.00 -21.90
N ASN A 151 -24.22 47.99 -22.34
CA ASN A 151 -23.54 49.22 -22.77
C ASN A 151 -23.86 49.62 -24.24
N ALA A 152 -24.41 48.70 -25.04
CA ALA A 152 -24.78 48.96 -26.43
C ALA A 152 -26.20 49.54 -26.59
N GLN A 153 -27.03 49.54 -25.53
CA GLN A 153 -28.41 50.06 -25.57
C GLN A 153 -28.57 51.49 -25.05
N GLN A 154 -27.50 52.15 -24.57
CA GLN A 154 -27.56 53.51 -24.03
C GLN A 154 -27.02 54.62 -24.95
N ILE A 155 -26.71 54.32 -26.22
CA ILE A 155 -26.26 55.36 -27.17
C ILE A 155 -27.15 55.31 -28.42
N SER A 156 -28.28 56.02 -28.36
CA SER A 156 -29.01 56.43 -29.56
C SER A 156 -29.33 57.93 -29.45
N PRO A 157 -28.80 58.78 -30.35
CA PRO A 157 -29.02 60.22 -30.28
C PRO A 157 -30.32 60.61 -30.97
N ARG A 158 -31.10 61.48 -30.34
CA ARG A 158 -31.86 62.55 -30.99
C ARG A 158 -32.22 63.63 -29.99
#